data_AF-A0A6A4S3E3-F1
#
_entry.id   AF-A0A6A4S3E3-F1
#
_cell.length_a   1.000
_cell.length_b   1.000
_cell.length_c   1.000
_cell.angle_alpha   90.00
_cell.angle_beta   90.00
_cell.angle_gamma   90.00
#
_symmetry.space_group_name_H-M   'P 1'
#
loop_
_entity.id
_entity.type
_entity.pdbx_description
1 polymer ?
#
loop_
_entity_poly.entity_id
_entity_poly.type
_entity_poly.pdbx_seq_one_letter_code
_entity_poly.pdbx_strand_id
1 'polypeptide(L)'
;MNRLVKLAEVECRGPLTKSGVQQPPIRDFMDDLTVTTTSVPWCRWILQGLEKTITWARMCFKPAKSRSLVLKRGKVTDKFRLSLDGTQIPSVTEKPIKSLGKTFDCTLKDAASVKATNRELEAWLTAVDKSGLPGKFNAWIYQHGVRPRILWPLLVYEFPITTVEGFKRRISRYLRRWLGLPRSLSSIALCGQNNKLKLPISSPNE
;
A
#
# COMPACT_ATOMS: atom_id res chain seq x y z
N MET A 1 -20.63 -4.77 -10.22
CA MET A 1 -19.61 -3.83 -10.72
C MET A 1 -18.84 -4.41 -11.90
N ASN A 2 -18.06 -5.47 -11.70
CA ASN A 2 -17.22 -6.13 -12.72
C ASN A 2 -17.81 -6.31 -14.13
N ARG A 3 -19.07 -6.79 -14.26
CA ARG A 3 -19.72 -6.93 -15.59
C ARG A 3 -20.09 -5.60 -16.26
N LEU A 4 -20.44 -4.58 -15.49
CA LEU A 4 -20.76 -3.24 -16.02
C LEU A 4 -19.49 -2.55 -16.51
N VAL A 5 -18.41 -2.68 -15.75
CA VAL A 5 -17.11 -2.07 -16.05
C VAL A 5 -16.53 -2.63 -17.35
N LYS A 6 -16.69 -3.94 -17.60
CA LYS A 6 -16.27 -4.58 -18.87
C LYS A 6 -16.89 -3.97 -20.13
N LEU A 7 -18.09 -3.39 -20.04
CA LEU A 7 -18.74 -2.75 -21.19
C LEU A 7 -17.98 -1.50 -21.64
N ALA A 8 -17.33 -0.80 -20.71
CA ALA A 8 -16.52 0.38 -21.02
C ALA A 8 -15.08 0.03 -21.48
N GLU A 9 -14.64 -1.22 -21.31
CA GLU A 9 -13.31 -1.66 -21.77
C GLU A 9 -13.19 -1.77 -23.29
N VAL A 10 -14.33 -1.80 -24.02
CA VAL A 10 -14.35 -1.83 -25.49
C VAL A 10 -13.73 -0.58 -26.09
N GLU A 11 -13.80 0.55 -25.37
CA GLU A 11 -13.36 1.87 -25.85
C GLU A 11 -11.84 1.99 -25.97
N CYS A 12 -11.06 1.22 -25.21
CA CYS A 12 -9.60 1.34 -25.24
C CYS A 12 -8.89 0.13 -24.61
N ARG A 13 -7.73 -0.22 -25.18
CA ARG A 13 -6.81 -1.19 -24.57
C ARG A 13 -5.94 -0.49 -23.54
N GLY A 14 -5.61 -1.17 -22.44
CA GLY A 14 -4.74 -0.61 -21.40
C GLY A 14 -3.29 -0.36 -21.85
N PRO A 15 -2.37 -0.08 -20.92
CA PRO A 15 -0.96 0.06 -21.26
C PRO A 15 -0.26 -1.29 -21.49
N LEU A 16 0.68 -1.32 -22.42
CA LEU A 16 1.59 -2.45 -22.63
C LEU A 16 2.80 -2.32 -21.70
N THR A 17 3.13 -3.38 -20.98
CA THR A 17 4.34 -3.43 -20.16
C THR A 17 5.58 -3.74 -20.99
N LYS A 18 6.78 -3.49 -20.44
CA LYS A 18 8.05 -3.82 -21.11
C LYS A 18 8.20 -5.30 -21.45
N SER A 19 7.55 -6.19 -20.69
CA SER A 19 7.52 -7.64 -20.96
C SER A 19 6.52 -8.05 -22.04
N GLY A 20 5.85 -7.09 -22.70
CA GLY A 20 4.85 -7.37 -23.72
C GLY A 20 3.48 -7.78 -23.16
N VAL A 21 3.29 -7.77 -21.84
CA VAL A 21 2.00 -8.08 -21.22
C VAL A 21 1.10 -6.85 -21.26
N GLN A 22 -0.07 -7.02 -21.87
CA GLN A 22 -1.12 -6.03 -21.96
C GLN A 22 -1.89 -5.96 -20.64
N GLN A 23 -1.88 -4.80 -19.98
CA GLN A 23 -2.66 -4.61 -18.76
C GLN A 23 -4.12 -4.27 -19.09
N PRO A 24 -5.08 -4.68 -18.24
CA PRO A 24 -6.46 -4.24 -18.40
C PRO A 24 -6.54 -2.72 -18.21
N PRO A 25 -7.36 -2.02 -19.02
CA PRO A 25 -7.52 -0.57 -18.92
C PRO A 25 -8.25 -0.16 -17.63
N ILE A 26 -9.06 -1.05 -17.06
CA ILE A 26 -9.82 -0.80 -15.84
C ILE A 26 -9.52 -1.90 -14.83
N ARG A 27 -9.32 -1.51 -13.58
CA ARG A 27 -9.25 -2.42 -12.43
C ARG A 27 -10.27 -1.96 -11.41
N ASP A 28 -11.10 -2.88 -10.94
CA ASP A 28 -12.12 -2.60 -9.93
C ASP A 28 -11.82 -3.33 -8.62
N PHE A 29 -12.15 -2.69 -7.52
CA PHE A 29 -12.20 -3.31 -6.21
C PHE A 29 -13.37 -2.70 -5.45
N MET A 30 -14.44 -3.46 -5.29
CA MET A 30 -15.71 -2.96 -4.73
C MET A 30 -16.26 -1.76 -5.53
N ASP A 31 -16.29 -0.57 -4.93
CA ASP A 31 -16.70 0.71 -5.54
C ASP A 31 -15.52 1.49 -6.13
N ASP A 32 -14.28 1.16 -5.76
CA ASP A 32 -13.09 1.82 -6.27
C ASP A 32 -12.74 1.32 -7.68
N LEU A 33 -12.55 2.27 -8.60
CA LEU A 33 -12.20 2.03 -9.99
C LEU A 33 -10.90 2.75 -10.33
N THR A 34 -9.94 2.02 -10.90
CA THR A 34 -8.69 2.56 -11.42
C THR A 34 -8.66 2.40 -12.92
N VAL A 35 -8.66 3.52 -13.65
CA VAL A 35 -8.56 3.56 -15.11
C VAL A 35 -7.14 3.94 -15.51
N THR A 36 -6.50 3.11 -16.33
CA THR A 36 -5.14 3.33 -16.82
C THR A 36 -5.12 3.23 -18.34
N THR A 37 -4.65 4.29 -19.00
CA THR A 37 -4.57 4.37 -20.46
C THR A 37 -3.24 4.94 -20.92
N THR A 38 -2.93 4.78 -22.20
CA THR A 38 -1.69 5.28 -22.81
C THR A 38 -1.76 6.76 -23.20
N SER A 39 -2.96 7.33 -23.36
CA SER A 39 -3.15 8.72 -23.76
C SER A 39 -4.32 9.37 -23.04
N VAL A 40 -4.26 10.70 -22.90
CA VAL A 40 -5.33 11.50 -22.28
C VAL A 40 -6.64 11.44 -23.06
N PRO A 41 -6.66 11.54 -24.41
CA PRO A 41 -7.88 11.34 -25.19
C PRO A 41 -8.56 9.99 -24.94
N TRP A 42 -7.79 8.90 -24.93
CA TRP A 42 -8.31 7.56 -24.64
C TRP A 42 -8.93 7.48 -23.24
N CYS A 43 -8.28 8.08 -22.24
CA CYS A 43 -8.82 8.15 -20.89
C CYS A 43 -10.18 8.85 -20.85
N ARG A 44 -10.35 9.97 -21.58
CA ARG A 44 -11.62 10.70 -21.65
C ARG A 44 -12.73 9.86 -22.26
N TRP A 45 -12.45 9.10 -23.32
CA TRP A 45 -13.44 8.21 -23.94
C TRP A 45 -13.88 7.09 -22.99
N ILE A 46 -12.93 6.44 -22.28
CA ILE A 46 -13.29 5.44 -21.27
C ILE A 46 -14.15 6.05 -20.16
N LEU A 47 -13.79 7.24 -19.66
CA LEU A 47 -14.57 7.90 -18.60
C LEU A 47 -16.01 8.21 -19.06
N GLN A 48 -16.19 8.67 -20.30
CA GLN A 48 -17.52 8.88 -20.88
C GLN A 48 -18.31 7.58 -21.03
N GLY A 49 -17.65 6.49 -21.45
CA GLY A 49 -18.26 5.16 -21.49
C GLY A 49 -18.71 4.69 -20.12
N LEU A 50 -17.84 4.83 -19.11
CA LEU A 50 -18.13 4.50 -17.72
C LEU A 50 -19.30 5.33 -17.17
N GLU A 51 -19.33 6.63 -17.42
CA GLU A 51 -20.45 7.49 -17.02
C GLU A 51 -21.79 7.02 -17.58
N LYS A 52 -21.83 6.68 -18.87
CA LYS A 52 -23.06 6.16 -19.51
C LYS A 52 -23.52 4.87 -18.84
N THR A 53 -22.60 3.92 -18.60
CA THR A 53 -22.94 2.64 -17.98
C THR A 53 -23.36 2.79 -16.52
N ILE A 54 -22.67 3.64 -15.76
CA ILE A 54 -22.95 3.90 -14.34
C ILE A 54 -24.27 4.66 -14.17
N THR A 55 -24.54 5.64 -15.03
CA THR A 55 -25.83 6.35 -15.08
C THR A 55 -26.97 5.38 -15.43
N TRP A 56 -26.77 4.49 -16.40
CA TRP A 56 -27.75 3.44 -16.73
C TRP A 56 -28.03 2.53 -15.53
N ALA A 57 -27.00 2.20 -14.74
CA ALA A 57 -27.14 1.42 -13.52
C ALA A 57 -27.67 2.23 -12.31
N ARG A 58 -28.11 3.49 -12.51
CA ARG A 58 -28.61 4.42 -11.47
C ARG A 58 -27.58 4.70 -10.37
N MET A 59 -26.30 4.71 -10.71
CA MET A 59 -25.19 5.07 -9.84
C MET A 59 -24.53 6.36 -10.33
N CYS A 60 -23.66 6.96 -9.50
CA CYS A 60 -22.89 8.15 -9.87
C CYS A 60 -21.45 8.06 -9.35
N PHE A 61 -20.52 8.65 -10.09
CA PHE A 61 -19.16 8.88 -9.60
C PHE A 61 -19.13 10.13 -8.72
N LYS A 62 -18.24 10.16 -7.72
CA LYS A 62 -18.02 11.34 -6.88
C LYS A 62 -16.69 11.99 -7.27
N PRO A 63 -16.67 13.07 -8.08
CA PRO A 63 -15.44 13.73 -8.53
C PRO A 63 -14.53 14.17 -7.37
N ALA A 64 -15.13 14.57 -6.25
CA ALA A 64 -14.41 14.95 -5.03
C ALA A 64 -13.60 13.80 -4.39
N LYS A 65 -13.98 12.54 -4.65
CA LYS A 65 -13.24 11.33 -4.21
C LYS A 65 -12.29 10.81 -5.28
N SER A 66 -12.58 11.05 -6.56
CA SER A 66 -11.73 10.66 -7.69
C SER A 66 -10.45 11.50 -7.75
N ARG A 67 -9.35 10.93 -8.26
CA ARG A 67 -8.12 11.68 -8.58
C ARG A 67 -7.63 11.31 -9.96
N SER A 68 -7.03 12.28 -10.65
CA SER A 68 -6.37 12.06 -11.93
C SER A 68 -4.86 12.22 -11.79
N LEU A 69 -4.11 11.38 -12.49
CA LEU A 69 -2.66 11.48 -12.64
C LEU A 69 -2.31 11.35 -14.12
N VAL A 70 -1.55 12.30 -14.65
CA VAL A 70 -1.06 12.25 -16.03
C VAL A 70 0.46 12.27 -16.03
N LEU A 71 1.04 11.27 -16.69
CA LEU A 71 2.49 11.10 -16.83
C LEU A 71 2.90 11.36 -18.27
N LYS A 72 3.88 12.24 -18.46
CA LYS A 72 4.52 12.48 -19.76
C LYS A 72 6.03 12.35 -19.61
N ARG A 73 6.62 11.41 -20.35
CA ARG A 73 8.07 11.10 -20.29
C ARG A 73 8.58 10.87 -18.85
N GLY A 74 7.80 10.13 -18.06
CA GLY A 74 8.14 9.81 -16.66
C GLY A 74 7.96 10.95 -15.65
N LYS A 75 7.44 12.11 -16.06
CA LYS A 75 7.16 13.24 -15.16
C LYS A 75 5.66 13.48 -15.03
N VAL A 76 5.22 13.81 -13.81
CA VAL A 76 3.85 14.24 -13.53
C VAL A 76 3.58 15.57 -14.23
N THR A 77 2.44 15.68 -14.91
CA THR A 77 2.05 16.88 -15.67
C THR A 77 0.61 17.26 -15.36
N ASP A 78 0.40 18.41 -14.72
CA ASP A 78 -0.93 18.91 -14.34
C ASP A 78 -1.65 19.72 -15.44
N LYS A 79 -1.05 19.79 -16.64
CA LYS A 79 -1.62 20.52 -17.80
C LYS A 79 -2.90 19.87 -18.32
N PHE A 80 -3.04 18.56 -18.16
CA PHE A 80 -4.18 17.81 -18.68
C PHE A 80 -5.14 17.51 -17.54
N ARG A 81 -6.33 18.10 -17.63
CA ARG A 81 -7.41 17.89 -16.67
C ARG A 81 -8.45 16.93 -17.24
N LEU A 82 -8.90 16.02 -16.38
CA LEU A 82 -9.99 15.10 -16.64
C LEU A 82 -11.22 15.58 -15.88
N SER A 83 -12.39 15.35 -16.45
CA SER A 83 -13.68 15.70 -15.86
C SER A 83 -14.55 14.46 -15.75
N LEU A 84 -15.36 14.41 -14.70
CA LEU A 84 -16.46 13.47 -14.53
C LEU A 84 -17.76 14.27 -14.37
N ASP A 85 -18.76 13.99 -15.20
CA ASP A 85 -20.09 14.63 -15.19
C ASP A 85 -20.00 16.17 -15.19
N GLY A 86 -19.19 16.70 -16.13
CA GLY A 86 -18.89 18.14 -16.24
C GLY A 86 -18.04 18.73 -15.11
N THR A 87 -17.77 17.99 -14.03
CA THR A 87 -16.98 18.43 -12.89
C THR A 87 -15.52 18.02 -13.03
N GLN A 88 -14.59 18.95 -12.84
CA GLN A 88 -13.17 18.66 -12.93
C GLN A 88 -12.68 17.77 -11.77
N ILE A 89 -11.96 16.69 -12.11
CA ILE A 89 -11.32 15.82 -11.12
C ILE A 89 -10.04 16.53 -10.60
N PRO A 90 -9.84 16.61 -9.28
CA PRO A 90 -8.61 17.15 -8.72
C PRO A 90 -7.41 16.24 -9.05
N SER A 91 -6.26 16.86 -9.31
CA SER A 91 -5.02 16.11 -9.58
C SER A 91 -4.46 15.50 -8.30
N VAL A 92 -3.73 14.39 -8.43
CA VAL A 92 -2.94 13.82 -7.31
C VAL A 92 -1.94 14.83 -6.74
N THR A 93 -1.44 15.76 -7.55
CA THR A 93 -0.55 16.85 -7.09
C THR A 93 -1.25 17.81 -6.13
N GLU A 94 -2.54 18.09 -6.34
CA GLU A 94 -3.32 19.00 -5.50
C GLU A 94 -3.78 18.29 -4.23
N LYS A 95 -4.26 17.06 -4.38
CA LYS A 95 -4.78 16.25 -3.29
C LYS A 95 -4.30 14.80 -3.47
N PRO A 96 -3.39 14.30 -2.63
CA PRO A 96 -2.94 12.92 -2.71
C PRO A 96 -4.12 11.95 -2.52
N ILE A 97 -3.99 10.75 -3.09
CA ILE A 97 -5.00 9.69 -2.98
C ILE A 97 -4.49 8.57 -2.11
N LYS A 98 -5.39 7.98 -1.31
CA LYS A 98 -5.15 6.71 -0.64
C LYS A 98 -5.97 5.63 -1.32
N SER A 99 -5.33 4.59 -1.83
CA SER A 99 -5.97 3.43 -2.46
C SER A 99 -5.43 2.15 -1.83
N LEU A 100 -6.33 1.28 -1.34
CA LEU A 100 -5.99 0.01 -0.68
C LEU A 100 -4.92 0.14 0.41
N GLY A 101 -4.94 1.24 1.17
CA GLY A 101 -3.94 1.50 2.22
C GLY A 101 -2.66 2.19 1.76
N LYS A 102 -2.38 2.25 0.44
CA LYS A 102 -1.24 2.96 -0.14
C LYS A 102 -1.60 4.43 -0.39
N THR A 103 -0.73 5.34 0.02
CA THR A 103 -0.87 6.76 -0.33
C THR A 103 -0.01 7.08 -1.54
N PHE A 104 -0.58 7.76 -2.53
CA PHE A 104 0.10 8.24 -3.72
C PHE A 104 0.10 9.77 -3.74
N ASP A 105 1.29 10.34 -3.90
CA ASP A 105 1.52 11.78 -4.04
C ASP A 105 2.21 12.08 -5.39
N CYS A 106 2.50 13.35 -5.66
CA CYS A 106 3.17 13.76 -6.89
C CYS A 106 4.63 13.27 -6.99
N THR A 107 5.25 12.87 -5.88
CA THR A 107 6.63 12.38 -5.89
C THR A 107 6.71 10.95 -6.42
N LEU A 108 5.60 10.19 -6.31
CA LEU A 108 5.49 8.78 -6.68
C LEU A 108 6.57 7.92 -6.00
N LYS A 109 7.01 8.35 -4.81
CA LYS A 109 8.03 7.67 -4.00
C LYS A 109 7.45 7.29 -2.66
N ASP A 110 7.80 6.08 -2.22
CA ASP A 110 7.34 5.54 -0.94
C ASP A 110 8.21 6.02 0.25
N ALA A 111 9.20 6.89 0.03
CA ALA A 111 10.19 7.28 1.03
C ALA A 111 9.57 7.93 2.29
N ALA A 112 8.52 8.73 2.13
CA ALA A 112 7.82 9.35 3.26
C ALA A 112 7.11 8.28 4.11
N SER A 113 6.40 7.35 3.47
CA SER A 113 5.70 6.24 4.12
C SER A 113 6.67 5.28 4.82
N VAL A 114 7.82 5.00 4.22
CA VAL A 114 8.89 4.20 4.83
C VAL A 114 9.43 4.90 6.09
N LYS A 115 9.65 6.22 6.06
CA LYS A 115 10.08 7.00 7.23
C LYS A 115 8.99 7.05 8.32
N ALA A 116 7.71 7.17 7.94
CA ALA A 116 6.60 7.15 8.87
C ALA A 116 6.48 5.79 9.58
N THR A 117 6.48 4.69 8.82
CA THR A 117 6.46 3.32 9.36
C THR A 117 7.63 3.08 10.31
N ASN A 118 8.80 3.63 9.98
CA ASN A 118 9.98 3.58 10.83
C ASN A 118 9.78 4.23 12.21
N ARG A 119 9.09 5.37 12.25
CA ARG A 119 8.77 6.11 13.49
C ARG A 119 7.68 5.40 14.28
N GLU A 120 6.64 4.92 13.58
CA GLU A 120 5.54 4.18 14.18
C GLU A 120 6.01 2.88 14.85
N LEU A 121 6.87 2.09 14.18
CA LEU A 121 7.45 0.89 14.79
C LEU A 121 8.19 1.22 16.09
N GLU A 122 9.03 2.26 16.08
CA GLU A 122 9.78 2.65 17.27
C GLU A 122 8.84 3.12 18.39
N ALA A 123 7.81 3.89 18.05
CA ALA A 123 6.80 4.34 19.00
C ALA A 123 6.04 3.15 19.61
N TRP A 124 5.63 2.16 18.80
CA TRP A 124 4.94 0.96 19.28
C TRP A 124 5.84 0.11 20.18
N LEU A 125 7.09 -0.14 19.78
CA LEU A 125 8.02 -0.92 20.60
C LEU A 125 8.33 -0.22 21.93
N THR A 126 8.51 1.11 21.90
CA THR A 126 8.75 1.91 23.10
C THR A 126 7.53 1.93 24.02
N ALA A 127 6.32 2.01 23.46
CA ALA A 127 5.09 1.96 24.24
C ALA A 127 4.90 0.60 24.93
N VAL A 128 5.20 -0.50 24.22
CA VAL A 128 5.18 -1.85 24.81
C VAL A 128 6.22 -1.98 25.92
N ASP A 129 7.44 -1.47 25.69
CA ASP A 129 8.51 -1.51 26.69
C ASP A 129 8.17 -0.73 27.97
N LYS A 130 7.52 0.42 27.81
CA LYS A 130 7.10 1.29 28.93
C LYS A 130 5.78 0.87 29.58
N SER A 131 5.15 -0.22 29.12
CA SER A 131 3.87 -0.69 29.67
C SER A 131 3.98 -1.24 31.10
N GLY A 132 5.20 -1.51 31.59
CA GLY A 132 5.44 -2.13 32.91
C GLY A 132 5.07 -3.60 32.98
N LEU A 133 4.64 -4.21 31.86
CA LEU A 133 4.26 -5.62 31.83
C LEU A 133 5.48 -6.54 31.88
N PRO A 134 5.33 -7.75 32.47
CA PRO A 134 6.34 -8.80 32.38
C PRO A 134 6.70 -9.09 30.92
N GLY A 135 7.98 -9.33 30.65
CA GLY A 135 8.48 -9.38 29.28
C GLY A 135 7.87 -10.47 28.38
N LYS A 136 7.33 -11.55 28.97
CA LYS A 136 6.51 -12.55 28.23
C LYS A 136 5.26 -11.93 27.60
N PHE A 137 4.60 -11.00 28.28
CA PHE A 137 3.43 -10.30 27.77
C PHE A 137 3.83 -9.23 26.75
N ASN A 138 4.99 -8.58 26.90
CA ASN A 138 5.53 -7.69 25.87
C ASN A 138 5.80 -8.43 24.56
N ALA A 139 6.39 -9.63 24.64
CA ALA A 139 6.60 -10.48 23.47
C ALA A 139 5.27 -10.92 22.83
N TRP A 140 4.26 -11.25 23.65
CA TRP A 140 2.91 -11.57 23.17
C TRP A 140 2.24 -10.38 22.46
N ILE A 141 2.31 -9.17 23.02
CA ILE A 141 1.79 -7.94 22.40
C ILE A 141 2.52 -7.65 21.09
N TYR A 142 3.83 -7.87 21.03
CA TYR A 142 4.55 -7.75 19.78
C TYR A 142 4.00 -8.72 18.73
N GLN A 143 3.86 -10.00 19.07
CA GLN A 143 3.43 -11.05 18.14
C GLN A 143 2.01 -10.82 17.61
N HIS A 144 1.07 -10.42 18.47
CA HIS A 144 -0.35 -10.32 18.11
C HIS A 144 -0.83 -8.88 17.86
N GLY A 145 -0.08 -7.86 18.25
CA GLY A 145 -0.43 -6.46 18.07
C GLY A 145 0.48 -5.73 17.09
N VAL A 146 1.78 -5.69 17.37
CA VAL A 146 2.75 -4.90 16.58
C VAL A 146 3.04 -5.54 15.23
N ARG A 147 3.22 -6.86 15.19
CA ARG A 147 3.54 -7.62 13.98
C ARG A 147 2.49 -7.47 12.87
N PRO A 148 1.18 -7.71 13.08
CA PRO A 148 0.19 -7.54 12.02
C PRO A 148 0.13 -6.09 11.51
N ARG A 149 0.36 -5.11 12.38
CA ARG A 149 0.39 -3.69 12.00
C ARG A 149 1.56 -3.32 11.11
N ILE A 150 2.75 -3.90 11.32
CA ILE A 150 3.91 -3.64 10.45
C ILE A 150 3.89 -4.45 9.15
N LEU A 151 3.25 -5.62 9.17
CA LEU A 151 3.15 -6.47 7.98
C LEU A 151 2.39 -5.77 6.85
N TRP A 152 1.35 -5.00 7.18
CA TRP A 152 0.55 -4.30 6.19
C TRP A 152 1.35 -3.23 5.41
N PRO A 153 2.07 -2.28 6.03
CA PRO A 153 3.00 -1.39 5.33
C PRO A 153 4.02 -2.15 4.48
N LEU A 154 4.63 -3.21 5.00
CA LEU A 154 5.63 -4.01 4.28
C LEU A 154 5.06 -4.67 3.02
N LEU A 155 3.78 -5.02 3.01
CA LEU A 155 3.09 -5.59 1.85
C LEU A 155 2.78 -4.52 0.79
N VAL A 156 2.43 -3.31 1.23
CA VAL A 156 1.86 -2.26 0.36
C VAL A 156 2.94 -1.36 -0.25
N TYR A 157 4.00 -1.07 0.48
CA TYR A 157 5.06 -0.16 0.06
C TYR A 157 6.33 -0.90 -0.34
N GLU A 158 7.10 -0.30 -1.24
CA GLU A 158 8.42 -0.83 -1.59
C GLU A 158 9.45 -0.43 -0.53
N PHE A 159 9.85 -1.38 0.29
CA PHE A 159 10.89 -1.17 1.31
C PHE A 159 12.27 -1.58 0.80
N PRO A 160 13.30 -0.72 0.96
CA PRO A 160 14.68 -1.14 0.77
C PRO A 160 15.05 -2.24 1.78
N ILE A 161 15.75 -3.28 1.33
CA ILE A 161 16.15 -4.42 2.17
C ILE A 161 16.92 -3.97 3.42
N THR A 162 17.76 -2.94 3.29
CA THR A 162 18.53 -2.33 4.38
C THR A 162 17.63 -1.77 5.49
N THR A 163 16.46 -1.23 5.13
CA THR A 163 15.49 -0.72 6.11
C THR A 163 14.81 -1.86 6.85
N VAL A 164 14.44 -2.93 6.14
CA VAL A 164 13.83 -4.13 6.72
C VAL A 164 14.81 -4.84 7.66
N GLU A 165 16.09 -4.92 7.30
CA GLU A 165 17.12 -5.41 8.21
C GLU A 165 17.24 -4.54 9.47
N GLY A 166 17.16 -3.21 9.31
CA GLY A 166 17.10 -2.28 10.43
C GLY A 166 15.91 -2.52 11.35
N PHE A 167 14.75 -2.89 10.81
CA PHE A 167 13.59 -3.32 11.61
C PHE A 167 13.88 -4.60 12.37
N LYS A 168 14.37 -5.63 11.69
CA LYS A 168 14.69 -6.92 12.31
C LYS A 168 15.68 -6.75 13.47
N ARG A 169 16.77 -5.99 13.27
CA ARG A 169 17.78 -5.74 14.32
C ARG A 169 17.18 -5.04 15.55
N ARG A 170 16.31 -4.05 15.37
CA ARG A 170 15.64 -3.33 16.46
C ARG A 170 14.66 -4.22 17.20
N ILE A 171 13.76 -4.88 16.48
CA ILE A 171 12.79 -5.83 17.05
C ILE A 171 13.50 -6.91 17.85
N SER A 172 14.55 -7.52 17.30
CA SER A 172 15.30 -8.56 18.02
C SER A 172 15.99 -8.02 19.28
N ARG A 173 16.37 -6.73 19.35
CA ARG A 173 16.92 -6.12 20.56
C ARG A 173 15.87 -6.01 21.66
N TYR A 174 14.67 -5.52 21.33
CA TYR A 174 13.55 -5.43 22.28
C TYR A 174 13.12 -6.81 22.77
N LEU A 175 12.93 -7.78 21.85
CA LEU A 175 12.53 -9.14 22.20
C LEU A 175 13.54 -9.85 23.10
N ARG A 176 14.85 -9.75 22.80
CA ARG A 176 15.88 -10.33 23.67
C ARG A 176 15.86 -9.70 25.06
N ARG A 177 15.69 -8.38 25.15
CA ARG A 177 15.61 -7.68 26.44
C ARG A 177 14.38 -8.11 27.24
N TRP A 178 13.21 -8.19 26.61
CA TRP A 178 11.98 -8.60 27.28
C TRP A 178 12.04 -10.06 27.76
N LEU A 179 12.61 -10.96 26.96
CA LEU A 179 12.70 -12.37 27.30
C LEU A 179 13.93 -12.74 28.14
N GLY A 180 14.80 -11.78 28.49
CA GLY A 180 16.03 -12.04 29.24
C GLY A 180 17.06 -12.87 28.48
N LEU A 181 17.05 -12.85 27.14
CA LEU A 181 17.92 -13.67 26.30
C LEU A 181 19.29 -13.00 26.07
N PRO A 182 20.38 -13.78 25.97
CA PRO A 182 21.70 -13.23 25.73
C PRO A 182 21.80 -12.58 24.34
N ARG A 183 22.61 -11.51 24.23
CA ARG A 183 22.81 -10.78 22.97
C ARG A 183 23.46 -11.65 21.88
N SER A 184 24.23 -12.66 22.26
CA SER A 184 24.90 -13.62 21.37
C SER A 184 23.93 -14.64 20.74
N LEU A 185 22.68 -14.73 21.22
CA LEU A 185 21.70 -15.65 20.66
C LEU A 185 21.41 -15.32 19.19
N SER A 186 21.61 -16.28 18.31
CA SER A 186 21.32 -16.15 16.88
C SER A 186 19.87 -15.73 16.64
N SER A 187 19.66 -14.84 15.67
CA SER A 187 18.32 -14.42 15.26
C SER A 187 17.49 -15.56 14.67
N ILE A 188 18.13 -16.63 14.20
CA ILE A 188 17.47 -17.86 13.73
C ILE A 188 16.93 -18.65 14.92
N ALA A 189 17.68 -18.69 16.02
CA ALA A 189 17.23 -19.35 17.26
C ALA A 189 16.03 -18.63 17.89
N LEU A 190 15.89 -17.32 17.67
CA LEU A 190 14.76 -16.53 18.15
C LEU A 190 13.43 -16.86 17.46
N CYS A 191 13.47 -17.20 16.16
CA CYS A 191 12.26 -17.35 15.34
C CYS A 191 12.03 -18.79 14.85
N GLY A 192 12.91 -19.72 15.20
CA GLY A 192 12.87 -21.07 14.64
C GLY A 192 11.93 -21.99 15.42
N GLN A 193 10.97 -22.58 14.72
CA GLN A 193 9.98 -23.50 15.29
C GLN A 193 10.54 -24.91 15.56
N ASN A 194 11.65 -25.26 14.89
CA ASN A 194 12.31 -26.57 14.98
C ASN A 194 13.46 -26.62 16.00
N ASN A 195 13.68 -25.54 16.76
CA ASN A 195 14.72 -25.51 17.78
C ASN A 195 14.24 -26.12 19.10
N LYS A 196 15.19 -26.57 19.94
CA LYS A 196 14.90 -27.03 21.31
C LYS A 196 14.20 -25.95 22.15
N LEU A 197 14.55 -24.68 21.94
CA LEU A 197 13.85 -23.52 22.51
C LEU A 197 12.80 -23.03 21.51
N LYS A 198 11.52 -23.25 21.82
CA LYS A 198 10.41 -22.73 21.04
C LYS A 198 9.91 -21.43 21.67
N LEU A 199 10.21 -20.30 21.03
CA LEU A 199 9.69 -19.00 21.45
C LEU A 199 8.43 -18.67 20.64
N PRO A 200 7.44 -17.96 21.22
CA PRO A 200 6.21 -17.56 20.53
C PRO A 200 6.45 -16.37 19.57
N ILE A 201 7.55 -16.41 18.82
CA ILE A 201 7.96 -15.37 17.87
C ILE A 201 8.09 -16.06 16.53
N SER A 202 7.19 -15.79 15.58
CA SER A 202 7.35 -16.31 14.22
C SER A 202 8.07 -15.30 13.33
N SER A 203 8.88 -15.84 12.42
CA SER A 203 9.55 -15.01 11.42
C SER A 203 8.54 -14.49 10.39
N PRO A 204 8.83 -13.37 9.70
CA PRO A 204 7.99 -12.89 8.59
C PRO A 204 7.95 -13.82 7.36
N ASN A 205 8.79 -14.86 7.30
CA ASN A 205 8.97 -15.73 6.14
C ASN A 205 8.33 -17.12 6.32
N GLU A 206 7.41 -17.28 7.28
CA GLU A 206 6.52 -18.45 7.36
C GLU A 206 5.15 -18.13 6.75
#